data_AF-A0A7M3YEU7-F1
#
_entry.id   AF-A0A7M3YEU7-F1
#
_cell.length_a   1.000
_cell.length_b   1.000
_cell.length_c   1.000
_cell.angle_alpha   90.00
_cell.angle_beta   90.00
_cell.angle_gamma   90.00
#
_symmetry.space_group_name_H-M   'P 1'
#
loop_
_entity.id
_entity.type
_entity.pdbx_description
1 polymer ?
#
loop_
_entity_poly.entity_id
_entity_poly.type
_entity_poly.pdbx_seq_one_letter_code
_entity_poly.pdbx_strand_id
1 'polypeptide(L)'
;MKKGFDGARDSHGDLLPELSASATRMKYDKLVNTPLPKFDKNYPGSPFFTELGYFMLRRTMFSQFRTFESSGEEKIPTDRGSMCSAWHTNGLIDPIAIFLTHPKKFVVGGRHDLVTRPILGFWARKFAVQPVVRKAELLRGGCSEEEASYLNGRSLLNLATGISHGFGCALFPEGTSHSESHLIRLKTGPFRTVLAAAAHAKANGGKVPVLIPIGLHFRTRHLFRTDCWVEYGDPIELPHDELTSELIETVGAGDWMEPPAEIVTGLRDHLQEKLAPLTPNRETYSEVHRDSVIAHVQRRIQKKPELTWREEVLEIRRLKNEPASEEVQEVATRIGDKLDSSGLDGRDINSNSDGLRSFSPSGAIIDLIKFIPFVLFLPTLIIGMGWQIALGRILGDRTDEGLDARTSYHMLFGMFGSMLWWPIVTTIITILAVIYNSEIGYDIVGIFGSELWQEGLAIIAIWTSIIVLLWISAISFANGWDAVSDFSKWIRRMKTNSAVSADLVKLRDLLK
;
A
#
# COMPACT_ATOMS: atom_id res chain seq x y z
N MET A 1 8.87 1.69 27.71
CA MET A 1 7.63 0.92 27.41
C MET A 1 7.94 -0.58 27.37
N LYS A 2 7.02 -1.45 27.79
CA LYS A 2 7.10 -2.91 27.58
C LYS A 2 6.56 -3.28 26.18
N LYS A 3 7.12 -4.31 25.55
CA LYS A 3 6.71 -4.85 24.24
C LYS A 3 5.58 -5.88 24.42
N GLY A 4 4.69 -5.99 23.42
CA GLY A 4 3.70 -7.07 23.31
C GLY A 4 2.34 -6.75 23.95
N PHE A 5 1.45 -7.75 23.94
CA PHE A 5 0.12 -7.66 24.55
C PHE A 5 0.20 -7.41 26.06
N ASP A 6 -0.38 -6.31 26.51
CA ASP A 6 -0.48 -5.95 27.94
C ASP A 6 -1.94 -5.82 28.41
N GLY A 7 -2.90 -6.14 27.55
CA GLY A 7 -4.34 -6.06 27.84
C GLY A 7 -4.87 -4.65 28.06
N ALA A 8 -4.07 -3.60 27.83
CA ALA A 8 -4.50 -2.23 28.06
C ALA A 8 -5.63 -1.85 27.11
N ARG A 9 -6.63 -1.12 27.63
CA ARG A 9 -7.79 -0.66 26.89
C ARG A 9 -7.85 0.86 26.87
N ASP A 10 -8.45 1.41 25.82
CA ASP A 10 -8.73 2.84 25.78
C ASP A 10 -9.98 3.22 26.59
N SER A 11 -10.29 4.52 26.62
CA SER A 11 -11.43 5.08 27.36
C SER A 11 -12.80 4.56 26.93
N HIS A 12 -12.88 3.80 25.83
CA HIS A 12 -14.11 3.20 25.34
C HIS A 12 -14.10 1.66 25.47
N GLY A 13 -13.10 1.10 26.14
CA GLY A 13 -13.00 -0.33 26.37
C GLY A 13 -12.39 -1.13 25.22
N ASP A 14 -11.92 -0.50 24.13
CA ASP A 14 -11.24 -1.24 23.05
C ASP A 14 -9.80 -1.54 23.43
N LEU A 15 -9.29 -2.70 23.01
CA LEU A 15 -7.89 -3.07 23.22
C LEU A 15 -6.96 -2.10 22.48
N LEU A 16 -5.94 -1.63 23.18
CA LEU A 16 -4.90 -0.80 22.58
C LEU A 16 -4.00 -1.68 21.68
N PRO A 17 -3.59 -1.17 20.50
CA PRO A 17 -2.69 -1.90 19.61
C PRO A 17 -1.41 -2.34 20.32
N GLU A 18 -0.90 -3.54 20.01
CA GLU A 18 0.38 -4.00 20.56
C GLU A 18 1.54 -3.12 20.12
N LEU A 19 2.49 -2.84 21.01
CA LEU A 19 3.70 -2.09 20.66
C LEU A 19 4.75 -3.00 20.05
N SER A 20 5.24 -2.62 18.87
CA SER A 20 6.42 -3.23 18.27
C SER A 20 7.69 -2.90 19.06
N ALA A 21 8.74 -3.70 18.87
CA ALA A 21 10.04 -3.46 19.51
C ALA A 21 10.69 -2.10 19.16
N SER A 22 10.29 -1.46 18.05
CA SER A 22 10.73 -0.11 17.69
C SER A 22 9.86 0.96 18.33
N ALA A 23 8.54 0.77 18.37
CA ALA A 23 7.60 1.71 18.97
C ALA A 23 7.89 1.94 20.47
N THR A 24 8.38 0.91 21.17
CA THR A 24 8.75 1.01 22.61
C THR A 24 9.95 1.92 22.90
N ARG A 25 10.74 2.30 21.88
CA ARG A 25 11.96 3.11 21.99
C ARG A 25 11.74 4.49 21.36
N MET A 26 10.85 5.28 21.95
CA MET A 26 10.58 6.66 21.52
C MET A 26 11.84 7.52 21.67
N LYS A 27 12.20 8.24 20.60
CA LYS A 27 13.35 9.15 20.57
C LYS A 27 12.86 10.59 20.45
N TYR A 28 12.31 11.11 21.55
CA TYR A 28 11.64 12.42 21.60
C TYR A 28 12.45 13.55 20.94
N ASP A 29 13.73 13.69 21.30
CA ASP A 29 14.62 14.73 20.73
C ASP A 29 14.71 14.67 19.21
N LYS A 30 14.69 13.47 18.62
CA LYS A 30 14.71 13.31 17.15
C LYS A 30 13.39 13.70 16.50
N LEU A 31 12.27 13.54 17.22
CA LEU A 31 10.94 13.88 16.71
C LEU A 31 10.74 15.40 16.68
N VAL A 32 11.09 16.10 17.78
CA VAL A 32 10.99 17.57 17.88
C VAL A 32 11.88 18.26 16.83
N ASN A 33 13.05 17.69 16.55
CA ASN A 33 14.01 18.21 15.56
C ASN A 33 13.73 17.76 14.12
N THR A 34 12.56 17.17 13.84
CA THR A 34 12.19 16.79 12.46
C THR A 34 12.07 18.05 11.60
N PRO A 35 12.67 18.07 10.38
CA PRO A 35 12.56 19.21 9.48
C PRO A 35 11.11 19.56 9.19
N LEU A 36 10.81 20.86 9.28
CA LEU A 36 9.49 21.37 8.93
C LEU A 36 9.29 21.34 7.41
N PRO A 37 8.06 21.05 6.95
CA PRO A 37 7.71 21.09 5.55
C PRO A 37 7.73 22.54 5.04
N LYS A 38 7.99 22.70 3.74
CA LYS A 38 7.96 23.99 3.05
C LYS A 38 6.80 24.01 2.06
N PHE A 39 5.91 24.99 2.18
CA PHE A 39 4.69 25.05 1.38
C PHE A 39 4.73 26.08 0.25
N ASP A 40 5.84 26.81 0.12
CA ASP A 40 6.12 27.78 -0.94
C ASP A 40 6.53 27.15 -2.28
N LYS A 41 6.66 25.81 -2.32
CA LYS A 41 7.18 25.05 -3.47
C LYS A 41 6.23 23.91 -3.82
N ASN A 42 6.42 23.30 -4.99
CA ASN A 42 5.64 22.12 -5.41
C ASN A 42 5.88 20.85 -4.56
N TYR A 43 6.82 20.89 -3.60
CA TYR A 43 7.22 19.76 -2.77
C TYR A 43 7.33 20.20 -1.31
N PRO A 44 6.68 19.49 -0.36
CA PRO A 44 6.83 19.77 1.06
C PRO A 44 8.27 19.56 1.57
N GLY A 45 9.00 18.66 0.89
CA GLY A 45 10.38 18.30 1.20
C GLY A 45 11.37 18.72 0.11
N SER A 46 12.41 17.92 -0.09
CA SER A 46 13.45 18.19 -1.10
C SER A 46 12.98 17.75 -2.50
N PRO A 47 12.92 18.64 -3.51
CA PRO A 47 12.41 18.30 -4.84
C PRO A 47 13.09 17.07 -5.47
N PHE A 48 14.43 17.04 -5.49
CA PHE A 48 15.20 15.93 -6.06
C PHE A 48 14.90 14.60 -5.37
N PHE A 49 14.94 14.58 -4.03
CA PHE A 49 14.71 13.33 -3.30
C PHE A 49 13.24 12.91 -3.34
N THR A 50 12.29 13.84 -3.36
CA THR A 50 10.88 13.50 -3.54
C THR A 50 10.65 12.85 -4.89
N GLU A 51 11.19 13.40 -5.98
CA GLU A 51 11.08 12.80 -7.31
C GLU A 51 11.78 11.44 -7.41
N LEU A 52 12.99 11.31 -6.86
CA LEU A 52 13.70 10.03 -6.79
C LEU A 52 12.89 8.98 -6.01
N GLY A 53 12.32 9.37 -4.87
CA GLY A 53 11.49 8.47 -4.07
C GLY A 53 10.20 8.08 -4.82
N TYR A 54 9.53 9.03 -5.49
CA TYR A 54 8.35 8.75 -6.33
C TYR A 54 8.69 7.80 -7.49
N PHE A 55 9.86 7.93 -8.10
CA PHE A 55 10.37 6.99 -9.09
C PHE A 55 10.55 5.58 -8.50
N MET A 56 11.24 5.47 -7.36
CA MET A 56 11.48 4.18 -6.67
C MET A 56 10.17 3.49 -6.24
N LEU A 57 9.21 4.27 -5.73
CA LEU A 57 7.89 3.78 -5.34
C LEU A 57 7.13 3.24 -6.56
N ARG A 58 7.11 3.96 -7.70
CA ARG A 58 6.48 3.48 -8.94
C ARG A 58 7.07 2.16 -9.41
N ARG A 59 8.41 2.07 -9.44
CA ARG A 59 9.10 0.86 -9.87
C ARG A 59 8.77 -0.33 -8.97
N THR A 60 8.79 -0.13 -7.66
CA THR A 60 8.50 -1.21 -6.70
C THR A 60 7.03 -1.63 -6.75
N MET A 61 6.10 -0.67 -6.82
CA MET A 61 4.66 -0.96 -6.88
C MET A 61 4.25 -1.64 -8.18
N PHE A 62 4.87 -1.28 -9.31
CA PHE A 62 4.68 -1.97 -10.59
C PHE A 62 5.08 -3.45 -10.50
N SER A 63 6.18 -3.76 -9.79
CA SER A 63 6.59 -5.14 -9.57
C SER A 63 5.72 -5.87 -8.54
N GLN A 64 5.20 -5.15 -7.53
CA GLN A 64 4.43 -5.69 -6.40
C GLN A 64 3.12 -6.36 -6.84
N PHE A 65 2.42 -5.80 -7.82
CA PHE A 65 1.09 -6.24 -8.23
C PHE A 65 1.08 -6.78 -9.65
N ARG A 66 0.24 -7.80 -9.89
CA ARG A 66 -0.03 -8.31 -11.23
C ARG A 66 -0.87 -7.32 -12.04
N THR A 67 -1.89 -6.73 -11.40
CA THR A 67 -2.63 -5.60 -11.93
C THR A 67 -2.69 -4.50 -10.88
N PHE A 68 -2.50 -3.25 -11.31
CA PHE A 68 -2.65 -2.07 -10.47
C PHE A 68 -3.53 -1.08 -11.25
N GLU A 69 -4.75 -0.88 -10.76
CA GLU A 69 -5.75 -0.01 -11.36
C GLU A 69 -6.16 1.09 -10.37
N SER A 70 -6.55 2.23 -10.89
CA SER A 70 -7.20 3.30 -10.12
C SER A 70 -8.39 3.86 -10.89
N SER A 71 -9.39 4.37 -10.17
CA SER A 71 -10.59 4.97 -10.77
C SER A 71 -11.17 6.06 -9.87
N GLY A 72 -11.86 7.04 -10.44
CA GLY A 72 -12.46 8.15 -9.71
C GLY A 72 -11.51 9.33 -9.53
N GLU A 73 -10.35 9.33 -10.18
CA GLU A 73 -9.35 10.41 -10.08
C GLU A 73 -9.88 11.73 -10.62
N GLU A 74 -10.80 11.67 -11.59
CA GLU A 74 -11.52 12.81 -12.14
C GLU A 74 -12.37 13.55 -11.12
N LYS A 75 -12.73 12.90 -10.00
CA LYS A 75 -13.50 13.51 -8.91
C LYS A 75 -12.64 14.39 -8.00
N ILE A 76 -11.31 14.27 -8.08
CA ILE A 76 -10.38 14.95 -7.17
C ILE A 76 -10.29 16.44 -7.55
N PRO A 77 -10.67 17.37 -6.66
CA PRO A 77 -10.50 18.80 -6.93
C PRO A 77 -9.02 19.17 -7.08
N THR A 78 -8.64 19.70 -8.24
CA THR A 78 -7.24 20.07 -8.52
C THR A 78 -6.88 21.47 -8.04
N ASP A 79 -7.87 22.29 -7.69
CA ASP A 79 -7.70 23.69 -7.31
C ASP A 79 -7.46 23.92 -5.82
N ARG A 80 -7.59 22.88 -4.98
CA ARG A 80 -7.48 22.95 -3.50
C ARG A 80 -6.96 21.67 -2.88
N GLY A 81 -6.61 21.67 -1.60
CA GLY A 81 -6.03 20.50 -0.94
C GLY A 81 -7.02 19.37 -0.72
N SER A 82 -6.52 18.18 -0.44
CA SER A 82 -7.34 16.99 -0.18
C SER A 82 -6.79 16.17 0.99
N MET A 83 -7.64 15.85 1.95
CA MET A 83 -7.41 14.78 2.92
C MET A 83 -7.98 13.49 2.34
N CYS A 84 -7.13 12.54 1.98
CA CYS A 84 -7.51 11.20 1.58
C CYS A 84 -7.63 10.32 2.83
N SER A 85 -8.77 9.69 3.03
CA SER A 85 -9.00 8.77 4.13
C SER A 85 -9.53 7.43 3.65
N ALA A 86 -8.81 6.37 4.02
CA ALA A 86 -9.13 4.99 3.69
C ALA A 86 -9.16 4.13 4.96
N TRP A 87 -9.74 2.95 4.85
CA TRP A 87 -9.44 1.86 5.78
C TRP A 87 -7.98 1.40 5.65
N HIS A 88 -7.46 0.73 6.67
CA HIS A 88 -6.04 0.40 6.78
C HIS A 88 -5.81 -1.10 6.95
N THR A 89 -5.36 -1.76 5.89
CA THR A 89 -5.19 -3.21 5.86
C THR A 89 -3.74 -3.64 5.60
N ASN A 90 -2.88 -2.74 5.10
CA ASN A 90 -1.43 -2.94 5.00
C ASN A 90 -0.71 -1.73 5.58
N GLY A 91 0.50 -1.93 6.13
CA GLY A 91 1.30 -0.82 6.66
C GLY A 91 1.67 0.26 5.64
N LEU A 92 2.66 0.00 4.77
CA LEU A 92 3.18 1.01 3.83
C LEU A 92 2.50 0.99 2.46
N ILE A 93 1.95 -0.16 2.05
CA ILE A 93 1.32 -0.31 0.73
C ILE A 93 0.14 0.65 0.57
N ASP A 94 -0.70 0.76 1.59
CA ASP A 94 -1.90 1.59 1.58
C ASP A 94 -1.61 3.07 1.26
N PRO A 95 -0.77 3.79 2.04
CA PRO A 95 -0.46 5.19 1.73
C PRO A 95 0.25 5.36 0.39
N ILE A 96 1.10 4.41 0.01
CA ILE A 96 1.85 4.49 -1.25
C ILE A 96 0.92 4.34 -2.46
N ALA A 97 -0.09 3.46 -2.38
CA ALA A 97 -1.08 3.32 -3.44
C ALA A 97 -1.79 4.66 -3.71
N ILE A 98 -2.12 5.42 -2.66
CA ILE A 98 -2.71 6.76 -2.75
C ILE A 98 -1.71 7.77 -3.32
N PHE A 99 -0.45 7.78 -2.83
CA PHE A 99 0.58 8.73 -3.31
C PHE A 99 0.89 8.61 -4.80
N LEU A 100 0.77 7.41 -5.34
CA LEU A 100 1.12 7.13 -6.73
C LEU A 100 -0.01 7.43 -7.72
N THR A 101 -1.25 7.43 -7.27
CA THR A 101 -2.45 7.59 -8.10
C THR A 101 -3.07 8.99 -7.98
N HIS A 102 -2.88 9.66 -6.85
CA HIS A 102 -3.37 11.02 -6.65
C HIS A 102 -2.54 12.05 -7.45
N PRO A 103 -3.18 13.07 -8.07
CA PRO A 103 -2.51 14.01 -8.97
C PRO A 103 -1.56 14.98 -8.26
N LYS A 104 -1.73 15.17 -6.94
CA LYS A 104 -0.93 16.10 -6.13
C LYS A 104 0.10 15.38 -5.28
N LYS A 105 1.17 16.11 -4.92
CA LYS A 105 2.15 15.68 -3.94
C LYS A 105 1.58 15.76 -2.52
N PHE A 106 2.21 15.03 -1.59
CA PHE A 106 1.66 14.80 -0.25
C PHE A 106 2.48 15.45 0.84
N VAL A 107 1.77 16.03 1.82
CA VAL A 107 2.28 16.17 3.18
C VAL A 107 1.96 14.87 3.93
N VAL A 108 2.98 14.25 4.50
CA VAL A 108 2.88 12.87 5.00
C VAL A 108 2.88 12.87 6.52
N GLY A 109 1.84 12.31 7.15
CA GLY A 109 1.88 11.91 8.55
C GLY A 109 2.41 10.48 8.67
N GLY A 110 3.35 10.22 9.57
CA GLY A 110 3.93 8.89 9.74
C GLY A 110 4.15 8.53 11.21
N ARG A 111 4.08 7.23 11.52
CA ARG A 111 4.37 6.70 12.85
C ARG A 111 5.79 7.11 13.28
N HIS A 112 5.95 7.52 14.54
CA HIS A 112 7.21 8.08 15.07
C HIS A 112 8.42 7.14 14.93
N ASP A 113 8.21 5.82 15.00
CA ASP A 113 9.29 4.84 14.88
C ASP A 113 9.78 4.67 13.42
N LEU A 114 8.89 4.84 12.43
CA LEU A 114 9.25 4.82 11.01
C LEU A 114 10.20 5.98 10.68
N VAL A 115 9.94 7.16 11.25
CA VAL A 115 10.76 8.36 11.01
C VAL A 115 12.11 8.35 11.75
N THR A 116 12.31 7.43 12.70
CA THR A 116 13.54 7.35 13.50
C THR A 116 14.48 6.19 13.14
N ARG A 117 14.06 5.26 12.27
CA ARG A 117 14.91 4.21 11.69
C ARG A 117 15.97 4.83 10.74
N PRO A 118 17.18 4.25 10.55
CA PRO A 118 18.26 4.93 9.81
C PRO A 118 17.92 5.28 8.35
N ILE A 119 17.54 4.27 7.56
CA ILE A 119 17.20 4.43 6.13
C ILE A 119 15.85 5.15 6.00
N LEU A 120 14.81 4.64 6.65
CA LEU A 120 13.46 5.22 6.60
C LEU A 120 13.43 6.65 7.14
N GLY A 121 14.17 6.96 8.20
CA GLY A 121 14.26 8.29 8.77
C GLY A 121 15.00 9.28 7.87
N PHE A 122 16.04 8.84 7.14
CA PHE A 122 16.66 9.67 6.10
C PHE A 122 15.62 10.10 5.07
N TRP A 123 14.85 9.14 4.54
CA TRP A 123 13.82 9.42 3.55
C TRP A 123 12.66 10.22 4.14
N ALA A 124 12.19 9.89 5.34
CA ALA A 124 11.15 10.63 6.05
C ALA A 124 11.50 12.12 6.16
N ARG A 125 12.75 12.45 6.49
CA ARG A 125 13.23 13.85 6.50
C ARG A 125 13.23 14.48 5.11
N LYS A 126 13.59 13.74 4.06
CA LYS A 126 13.57 14.26 2.68
C LYS A 126 12.16 14.50 2.14
N PHE A 127 11.18 13.71 2.60
CA PHE A 127 9.77 13.87 2.33
C PHE A 127 9.05 14.83 3.30
N ALA A 128 9.76 15.38 4.29
CA ALA A 128 9.19 16.20 5.36
C ALA A 128 8.01 15.53 6.09
N VAL A 129 8.13 14.22 6.35
CA VAL A 129 7.13 13.44 7.09
C VAL A 129 6.97 13.99 8.50
N GLN A 130 5.74 14.25 8.91
CA GLN A 130 5.40 14.71 10.26
C GLN A 130 5.19 13.51 11.20
N PRO A 131 5.92 13.45 12.34
CA PRO A 131 5.77 12.37 13.29
C PRO A 131 4.43 12.46 14.03
N VAL A 132 3.63 11.40 13.98
CA VAL A 132 2.39 11.28 14.75
C VAL A 132 2.57 10.21 15.81
N VAL A 133 2.28 10.56 17.07
CA VAL A 133 2.41 9.65 18.22
C VAL A 133 1.02 9.13 18.61
N ARG A 134 0.87 7.81 18.76
CA ARG A 134 -0.42 7.21 19.12
C ARG A 134 -0.72 7.43 20.59
N LYS A 135 -1.99 7.64 20.96
CA LYS A 135 -2.43 7.71 22.37
C LYS A 135 -2.00 6.47 23.18
N ALA A 136 -1.95 5.29 22.55
CA ALA A 136 -1.46 4.06 23.16
C ALA A 136 0.03 4.13 23.59
N GLU A 137 0.87 4.84 22.82
CA GLU A 137 2.29 5.03 23.14
C GLU A 137 2.46 6.03 24.27
N LEU A 138 1.57 7.03 24.35
CA LEU A 138 1.52 8.01 25.45
C LEU A 138 1.19 7.34 26.78
N LEU A 139 0.15 6.50 26.79
CA LEU A 139 -0.33 5.79 27.98
C LEU A 139 0.70 4.81 28.55
N ARG A 140 1.65 4.33 27.73
CA ARG A 140 2.66 3.33 28.12
C ARG A 140 4.02 3.95 28.49
N GLY A 141 4.10 5.28 28.54
CA GLY A 141 5.26 6.09 28.96
C GLY A 141 6.31 6.29 27.87
N GLY A 142 6.81 7.51 27.67
CA GLY A 142 7.81 7.84 26.65
C GLY A 142 8.09 9.33 26.45
N CYS A 143 7.14 10.16 26.86
CA CYS A 143 7.21 11.61 27.06
C CYS A 143 6.10 11.98 28.06
N SER A 144 6.12 13.19 28.62
CA SER A 144 5.02 13.70 29.45
C SER A 144 3.75 13.92 28.61
N GLU A 145 2.59 14.08 29.28
CA GLU A 145 1.33 14.40 28.60
C GLU A 145 1.39 15.76 27.89
N GLU A 146 2.09 16.73 28.48
CA GLU A 146 2.32 18.06 27.91
C GLU A 146 3.21 18.00 26.65
N GLU A 147 4.32 17.27 26.72
CA GLU A 147 5.24 17.04 25.60
C GLU A 147 4.54 16.33 24.43
N ALA A 148 3.68 15.36 24.75
CA ALA A 148 2.88 14.64 23.78
C ALA A 148 1.84 15.53 23.08
N SER A 149 1.14 16.34 23.87
CA SER A 149 0.15 17.28 23.37
C SER A 149 0.81 18.32 22.46
N TYR A 150 1.95 18.85 22.86
CA TYR A 150 2.75 19.78 22.06
C TYR A 150 3.22 19.16 20.74
N LEU A 151 3.82 17.96 20.78
CA LEU A 151 4.26 17.25 19.57
C LEU A 151 3.09 16.96 18.62
N ASN A 152 1.97 16.46 19.16
CA ASN A 152 0.80 16.15 18.34
C ASN A 152 0.19 17.43 17.75
N GLY A 153 0.01 18.49 18.55
CA GLY A 153 -0.50 19.78 18.05
C GLY A 153 0.35 20.34 16.93
N ARG A 154 1.68 20.34 17.10
CA ARG A 154 2.63 20.79 16.06
C ARG A 154 2.54 19.94 14.79
N SER A 155 2.50 18.61 14.91
CA SER A 155 2.40 17.73 13.75
C SER A 155 1.07 17.86 13.02
N LEU A 156 -0.05 17.94 13.75
CA LEU A 156 -1.37 18.13 13.17
C LEU A 156 -1.48 19.49 12.48
N LEU A 157 -0.94 20.55 13.09
CA LEU A 157 -0.89 21.88 12.47
C LEU A 157 -0.08 21.85 11.17
N ASN A 158 1.12 21.26 11.16
CA ASN A 158 1.92 21.16 9.93
C ASN A 158 1.19 20.41 8.81
N LEU A 159 0.49 19.32 9.14
CA LEU A 159 -0.35 18.61 8.18
C LEU A 159 -1.50 19.51 7.68
N ALA A 160 -2.17 20.21 8.59
CA ALA A 160 -3.26 21.12 8.27
C ALA A 160 -2.81 22.28 7.36
N THR A 161 -1.70 22.93 7.68
CA THR A 161 -1.08 23.96 6.85
C THR A 161 -0.76 23.42 5.47
N GLY A 162 -0.16 22.23 5.36
CA GLY A 162 0.13 21.63 4.05
C GLY A 162 -1.13 21.38 3.22
N ILE A 163 -2.17 20.81 3.83
CA ILE A 163 -3.45 20.59 3.13
C ILE A 163 -4.04 21.93 2.66
N SER A 164 -4.03 22.97 3.51
CA SER A 164 -4.55 24.30 3.13
C SER A 164 -3.79 24.96 1.97
N HIS A 165 -2.52 24.62 1.77
CA HIS A 165 -1.69 25.09 0.64
C HIS A 165 -1.90 24.25 -0.63
N GLY A 166 -2.87 23.34 -0.65
CA GLY A 166 -3.23 22.59 -1.84
C GLY A 166 -2.59 21.21 -1.94
N PHE A 167 -1.84 20.74 -0.96
CA PHE A 167 -1.26 19.39 -0.97
C PHE A 167 -2.29 18.31 -0.65
N GLY A 168 -2.00 17.09 -1.09
CA GLY A 168 -2.67 15.89 -0.60
C GLY A 168 -2.17 15.52 0.79
N CYS A 169 -2.98 14.85 1.59
CA CYS A 169 -2.57 14.16 2.80
C CYS A 169 -3.30 12.82 2.87
N ALA A 170 -2.64 11.76 3.34
CA ALA A 170 -3.29 10.47 3.56
C ALA A 170 -3.25 10.17 5.06
N LEU A 171 -4.43 10.11 5.69
CA LEU A 171 -4.58 9.70 7.07
C LEU A 171 -5.66 8.64 7.19
N PHE A 172 -5.34 7.56 7.90
CA PHE A 172 -6.20 6.40 8.10
C PHE A 172 -6.92 6.55 9.44
N PRO A 173 -8.25 6.84 9.44
CA PRO A 173 -8.99 7.13 10.66
C PRO A 173 -9.06 5.96 11.65
N GLU A 174 -8.82 4.73 11.23
CA GLU A 174 -8.73 3.57 12.14
C GLU A 174 -7.51 3.63 13.07
N GLY A 175 -6.47 4.39 12.69
CA GLY A 175 -5.26 4.62 13.48
C GLY A 175 -4.31 3.42 13.58
N THR A 176 -4.74 2.23 13.18
CA THR A 176 -3.94 1.01 13.06
C THR A 176 -4.40 0.17 11.89
N SER A 177 -3.47 -0.59 11.31
CA SER A 177 -3.78 -1.62 10.34
C SER A 177 -4.43 -2.83 11.02
N HIS A 178 -5.33 -3.52 10.32
CA HIS A 178 -6.08 -4.67 10.85
C HIS A 178 -6.38 -5.72 9.78
N SER A 179 -6.90 -6.88 10.19
CA SER A 179 -7.25 -8.02 9.32
C SER A 179 -8.73 -8.26 9.15
N GLU A 180 -9.58 -7.35 9.62
CA GLU A 180 -11.03 -7.47 9.45
C GLU A 180 -11.48 -7.26 8.00
N SER A 181 -12.70 -7.71 7.69
CA SER A 181 -13.35 -7.54 6.38
C SER A 181 -14.30 -6.33 6.32
N HIS A 182 -14.33 -5.53 7.38
CA HIS A 182 -15.10 -4.31 7.53
C HIS A 182 -14.27 -3.25 8.27
N LEU A 183 -14.78 -2.02 8.32
CA LEU A 183 -14.16 -0.93 9.08
C LEU A 183 -14.14 -1.25 10.57
N ILE A 184 -13.00 -1.01 11.21
CA ILE A 184 -12.96 -0.88 12.67
C ILE A 184 -13.29 0.56 13.08
N ARG A 185 -13.41 0.81 14.38
CA ARG A 185 -13.81 2.12 14.89
C ARG A 185 -12.86 3.24 14.41
N LEU A 186 -13.45 4.28 13.82
CA LEU A 186 -12.75 5.49 13.40
C LEU A 186 -12.41 6.41 14.59
N LYS A 187 -11.18 6.92 14.59
CA LYS A 187 -10.63 7.90 15.54
C LYS A 187 -10.79 9.33 15.00
N THR A 188 -10.76 10.31 15.90
CA THR A 188 -11.05 11.72 15.57
C THR A 188 -9.86 12.52 15.01
N GLY A 189 -8.64 12.02 15.14
CA GLY A 189 -7.41 12.74 14.76
C GLY A 189 -7.43 13.33 13.35
N PRO A 190 -7.70 12.53 12.29
CA PRO A 190 -7.71 13.04 10.91
C PRO A 190 -8.75 14.15 10.66
N PHE A 191 -9.90 14.07 11.33
CA PHE A 191 -10.98 15.05 11.18
C PHE A 191 -10.62 16.39 11.82
N ARG A 192 -9.95 16.36 12.97
CA ARG A 192 -9.37 17.58 13.58
C ARG A 192 -8.35 18.23 12.64
N THR A 193 -7.48 17.44 12.02
CA THR A 193 -6.49 17.95 11.06
C THR A 193 -7.13 18.61 9.87
N VAL A 194 -8.14 17.99 9.25
CA VAL A 194 -8.75 18.55 8.03
C VAL A 194 -9.63 19.77 8.34
N LEU A 195 -10.30 19.82 9.50
CA LEU A 195 -11.04 21.00 9.94
C LEU A 195 -10.09 22.16 10.30
N ALA A 196 -8.95 21.88 10.94
CA ALA A 196 -7.90 22.88 11.12
C ALA A 196 -7.34 23.37 9.77
N ALA A 197 -7.22 22.48 8.77
CA ALA A 197 -6.81 22.89 7.42
C ALA A 197 -7.84 23.83 6.77
N ALA A 198 -9.13 23.59 6.99
CA ALA A 198 -10.20 24.47 6.55
C ALA A 198 -10.14 25.84 7.24
N ALA A 199 -9.95 25.87 8.56
CA ALA A 199 -9.75 27.10 9.32
C ALA A 199 -8.54 27.88 8.81
N HIS A 200 -7.40 27.22 8.64
CA HIS A 200 -6.17 27.81 8.10
C HIS A 200 -6.36 28.38 6.69
N ALA A 201 -7.09 27.66 5.81
CA ALA A 201 -7.39 28.12 4.47
C ALA A 201 -8.25 29.39 4.50
N LYS A 202 -9.31 29.45 5.33
CA LYS A 202 -10.17 30.64 5.48
C LYS A 202 -9.37 31.84 5.99
N ALA A 203 -8.54 31.66 7.02
CA ALA A 203 -7.73 32.74 7.59
C ALA A 203 -6.78 33.38 6.56
N ASN A 204 -6.28 32.59 5.62
CA ASN A 204 -5.33 33.03 4.60
C ASN A 204 -5.96 33.31 3.22
N GLY A 205 -7.30 33.33 3.13
CA GLY A 205 -8.02 33.56 1.86
C GLY A 205 -7.83 32.46 0.81
N GLY A 206 -7.42 31.26 1.24
CA GLY A 206 -7.26 30.08 0.40
C GLY A 206 -8.56 29.33 0.17
N LYS A 207 -8.53 28.35 -0.74
CA LYS A 207 -9.67 27.46 -1.00
C LYS A 207 -9.75 26.37 0.08
N VAL A 208 -10.94 26.18 0.64
CA VAL A 208 -11.20 25.17 1.66
C VAL A 208 -10.93 23.77 1.08
N PRO A 209 -10.10 22.94 1.73
CA PRO A 209 -9.80 21.59 1.23
C PRO A 209 -11.01 20.66 1.32
N VAL A 210 -10.90 19.49 0.69
CA VAL A 210 -11.93 18.44 0.75
C VAL A 210 -11.44 17.20 1.50
N LEU A 211 -12.38 16.43 2.03
CA LEU A 211 -12.14 15.09 2.56
C LEU A 211 -12.57 14.06 1.52
N ILE A 212 -11.71 13.11 1.13
CA ILE A 212 -12.00 12.13 0.09
C ILE A 212 -11.97 10.72 0.69
N PRO A 213 -13.11 9.99 0.73
CA PRO A 213 -13.13 8.58 1.08
C PRO A 213 -12.47 7.75 -0.03
N ILE A 214 -11.56 6.86 0.34
CA ILE A 214 -10.81 6.01 -0.59
C ILE A 214 -11.01 4.53 -0.27
N GLY A 215 -11.45 3.77 -1.26
CA GLY A 215 -11.43 2.31 -1.24
C GLY A 215 -10.07 1.77 -1.64
N LEU A 216 -9.49 0.90 -0.81
CA LEU A 216 -8.25 0.19 -1.12
C LEU A 216 -8.55 -1.30 -1.23
N HIS A 217 -8.58 -1.81 -2.46
CA HIS A 217 -9.02 -3.17 -2.74
C HIS A 217 -7.85 -4.05 -3.15
N PHE A 218 -7.43 -4.94 -2.27
CA PHE A 218 -6.38 -5.92 -2.53
C PHE A 218 -6.98 -7.31 -2.59
N ARG A 219 -6.71 -8.07 -3.66
CA ARG A 219 -7.23 -9.44 -3.75
C ARG A 219 -6.69 -10.33 -2.64
N THR A 220 -5.37 -10.29 -2.44
CA THR A 220 -4.75 -10.90 -1.27
C THR A 220 -3.56 -10.05 -0.89
N ARG A 221 -3.76 -9.23 0.14
CA ARG A 221 -2.86 -8.13 0.51
C ARG A 221 -1.46 -8.56 0.96
N HIS A 222 -1.35 -9.77 1.51
CA HIS A 222 -0.11 -10.31 2.08
C HIS A 222 0.69 -11.18 1.09
N LEU A 223 0.23 -11.28 -0.17
CA LEU A 223 0.89 -12.04 -1.23
C LEU A 223 1.46 -11.10 -2.31
N PHE A 224 2.55 -11.54 -2.94
CA PHE A 224 3.20 -10.85 -4.06
C PHE A 224 2.49 -11.20 -5.38
N ARG A 225 2.46 -10.26 -6.33
CA ARG A 225 1.83 -10.41 -7.66
C ARG A 225 0.33 -10.72 -7.59
N THR A 226 -0.38 -10.02 -6.72
CA THR A 226 -1.86 -10.01 -6.67
C THR A 226 -2.41 -8.74 -7.29
N ASP A 227 -3.72 -8.56 -7.24
CA ASP A 227 -4.43 -7.46 -7.89
C ASP A 227 -4.71 -6.33 -6.87
N CYS A 228 -4.50 -5.08 -7.28
CA CYS A 228 -4.79 -3.88 -6.50
C CYS A 228 -5.68 -2.94 -7.31
N TRP A 229 -6.73 -2.42 -6.67
CA TRP A 229 -7.56 -1.35 -7.19
C TRP A 229 -7.73 -0.24 -6.16
N VAL A 230 -7.41 0.99 -6.55
CA VAL A 230 -7.65 2.22 -5.76
C VAL A 230 -8.92 2.90 -6.26
N GLU A 231 -9.91 3.04 -5.38
CA GLU A 231 -11.21 3.62 -5.70
C GLU A 231 -11.39 4.97 -5.00
N TYR A 232 -11.43 6.06 -5.76
CA TYR A 232 -11.74 7.38 -5.24
C TYR A 232 -13.27 7.57 -5.15
N GLY A 233 -13.75 7.75 -3.92
CA GLY A 233 -15.14 8.12 -3.64
C GLY A 233 -15.43 9.59 -3.91
N ASP A 234 -16.68 9.99 -3.73
CA ASP A 234 -17.09 11.38 -3.92
C ASP A 234 -16.51 12.26 -2.80
N PRO A 235 -15.89 13.41 -3.12
CA PRO A 235 -15.38 14.33 -2.12
C PRO A 235 -16.48 14.84 -1.17
N ILE A 236 -16.16 14.87 0.11
CA ILE A 236 -16.94 15.43 1.19
C ILE A 236 -16.46 16.88 1.39
N GLU A 237 -17.36 17.82 1.16
CA GLU A 237 -17.14 19.23 1.50
C GLU A 237 -17.17 19.41 3.03
N LEU A 238 -16.26 20.23 3.54
CA LEU A 238 -16.08 20.40 4.98
C LEU A 238 -17.11 21.41 5.53
N PRO A 239 -17.64 21.21 6.75
CA PRO A 239 -18.54 22.15 7.44
C PRO A 239 -17.78 23.38 7.95
N HIS A 240 -17.18 24.14 7.04
CA HIS A 240 -16.25 25.22 7.32
C HIS A 240 -16.93 26.53 7.76
N ASP A 241 -18.25 26.64 7.60
CA ASP A 241 -19.06 27.77 8.06
C ASP A 241 -19.48 27.66 9.52
N GLU A 242 -19.40 26.45 10.08
CA GLU A 242 -19.66 26.18 11.50
C GLU A 242 -18.41 26.40 12.37
N LEU A 243 -17.28 26.75 11.77
CA LEU A 243 -16.01 27.00 12.48
C LEU A 243 -16.05 28.36 13.18
N THR A 244 -15.58 28.40 14.43
CA THR A 244 -15.53 29.63 15.23
C THR A 244 -14.46 30.60 14.72
N SER A 245 -14.71 31.91 14.86
CA SER A 245 -13.71 32.93 14.49
C SER A 245 -12.40 32.76 15.27
N GLU A 246 -12.48 32.39 16.55
CA GLU A 246 -11.31 32.12 17.39
C GLU A 246 -10.44 30.99 16.84
N LEU A 247 -11.04 29.90 16.34
CA LEU A 247 -10.32 28.81 15.69
C LEU A 247 -9.61 29.28 14.41
N ILE A 248 -10.32 30.05 13.59
CA ILE A 248 -9.80 30.59 12.32
C ILE A 248 -8.61 31.51 12.60
N GLU A 249 -8.73 32.43 13.54
CA GLU A 249 -7.67 33.37 13.93
C GLU A 249 -6.46 32.65 14.52
N THR A 250 -6.68 31.73 15.47
CA THR A 250 -5.59 31.00 16.16
C THR A 250 -4.81 30.12 15.19
N VAL A 251 -5.52 29.31 14.39
CA VAL A 251 -4.88 28.44 13.39
C VAL A 251 -4.25 29.26 12.27
N GLY A 252 -4.86 30.37 11.88
CA GLY A 252 -4.31 31.32 10.91
C GLY A 252 -3.00 31.97 11.37
N ALA A 253 -2.86 32.23 12.67
CA ALA A 253 -1.64 32.73 13.29
C ALA A 253 -0.53 31.66 13.40
N GLY A 254 -0.83 30.40 13.09
CA GLY A 254 0.11 29.28 13.19
C GLY A 254 0.16 28.63 14.57
N ASP A 255 -0.90 28.79 15.37
CA ASP A 255 -1.06 28.10 16.65
C ASP A 255 -2.13 27.01 16.56
N TRP A 256 -1.95 25.91 17.30
CA TRP A 256 -2.91 24.82 17.30
C TRP A 256 -4.09 25.11 18.22
N MET A 257 -5.31 25.00 17.68
CA MET A 257 -6.55 24.97 18.46
C MET A 257 -7.41 23.79 17.99
N GLU A 258 -7.95 23.03 18.94
CA GLU A 258 -8.84 21.90 18.64
C GLU A 258 -10.17 22.41 18.06
N PRO A 259 -10.64 21.86 16.92
CA PRO A 259 -11.95 22.18 16.39
C PRO A 259 -13.10 21.69 17.31
N PRO A 260 -14.31 22.27 17.22
CA PRO A 260 -15.45 21.86 18.02
C PRO A 260 -15.75 20.35 17.92
N ALA A 261 -15.92 19.70 19.07
CA ALA A 261 -16.03 18.25 19.15
C ALA A 261 -17.21 17.68 18.35
N GLU A 262 -18.36 18.37 18.37
CA GLU A 262 -19.57 17.98 17.65
C GLU A 262 -19.34 17.92 16.13
N ILE A 263 -18.70 18.95 15.56
CA ILE A 263 -18.34 19.03 14.13
C ILE A 263 -17.35 17.90 13.78
N VAL A 264 -16.35 17.67 14.63
CA VAL A 264 -15.35 16.60 14.45
C VAL A 264 -16.03 15.23 14.42
N THR A 265 -16.95 14.95 15.35
CA THR A 265 -17.67 13.68 15.40
C THR A 265 -18.66 13.52 14.25
N GLY A 266 -19.37 14.60 13.87
CA GLY A 266 -20.29 14.58 12.74
C GLY A 266 -19.57 14.29 11.41
N LEU A 267 -18.41 14.92 11.18
CA LEU A 267 -17.59 14.65 9.99
C LEU A 267 -17.02 13.22 10.00
N ARG A 268 -16.65 12.69 11.18
CA ARG A 268 -16.24 11.29 11.32
C ARG A 268 -17.34 10.33 10.90
N ASP A 269 -18.54 10.54 11.41
CA ASP A 269 -19.67 9.65 11.17
C ASP A 269 -20.12 9.73 9.71
N HIS A 270 -20.08 10.93 9.12
CA HIS A 270 -20.33 11.12 7.69
C HIS A 270 -19.27 10.41 6.82
N LEU A 271 -17.99 10.50 7.17
CA LEU A 271 -16.96 9.72 6.47
C LEU A 271 -17.20 8.22 6.63
N GLN A 272 -17.54 7.74 7.83
CA GLN A 272 -17.78 6.32 8.08
C GLN A 272 -18.89 5.78 7.18
N GLU A 273 -19.99 6.52 7.02
CA GLU A 273 -21.09 6.18 6.12
C GLU A 273 -20.62 6.04 4.66
N LYS A 274 -19.78 6.97 4.19
CA LYS A 274 -19.26 6.97 2.81
C LYS A 274 -18.15 5.96 2.57
N LEU A 275 -17.34 5.68 3.59
CA LEU A 275 -16.18 4.80 3.50
C LEU A 275 -16.56 3.33 3.67
N ALA A 276 -17.55 2.99 4.50
CA ALA A 276 -17.93 1.60 4.75
C ALA A 276 -18.23 0.82 3.46
N PRO A 277 -19.02 1.34 2.49
CA PRO A 277 -19.25 0.66 1.21
C PRO A 277 -18.00 0.49 0.33
N LEU A 278 -16.96 1.30 0.56
CA LEU A 278 -15.67 1.21 -0.15
C LEU A 278 -14.72 0.18 0.47
N THR A 279 -15.20 -0.64 1.40
CA THR A 279 -14.55 -1.83 1.93
C THR A 279 -15.35 -3.08 1.50
N PRO A 280 -14.88 -4.32 1.76
CA PRO A 280 -15.70 -5.52 1.54
C PRO A 280 -17.01 -5.45 2.33
N ASN A 281 -16.99 -4.80 3.50
CA ASN A 281 -18.16 -4.51 4.32
C ASN A 281 -18.94 -5.79 4.63
N ARG A 282 -18.26 -6.79 5.19
CA ARG A 282 -18.83 -8.05 5.68
C ARG A 282 -18.40 -8.29 7.11
N GLU A 283 -19.13 -9.14 7.83
CA GLU A 283 -18.68 -9.56 9.16
C GLU A 283 -17.44 -10.43 9.02
N THR A 284 -17.44 -11.34 8.05
CA THR A 284 -16.32 -12.28 7.82
C THR A 284 -15.83 -12.31 6.36
N TYR A 285 -14.57 -12.73 6.17
CA TYR A 285 -14.05 -13.01 4.82
C TYR A 285 -14.74 -14.20 4.15
N SER A 286 -15.30 -15.15 4.91
CA SER A 286 -16.10 -16.26 4.36
C SER A 286 -17.26 -15.73 3.51
N GLU A 287 -17.94 -14.67 3.96
CA GLU A 287 -18.99 -14.00 3.18
C GLU A 287 -18.45 -13.31 1.92
N VAL A 288 -17.25 -12.73 1.99
CA VAL A 288 -16.59 -12.14 0.81
C VAL A 288 -16.28 -13.23 -0.22
N HIS A 289 -15.78 -14.39 0.21
CA HIS A 289 -15.50 -15.53 -0.67
C HIS A 289 -16.79 -16.12 -1.26
N ARG A 290 -17.84 -16.28 -0.44
CA ARG A 290 -19.19 -16.67 -0.88
C ARG A 290 -19.67 -15.76 -2.00
N ASP A 291 -19.63 -14.45 -1.79
CA ASP A 291 -20.15 -13.47 -2.75
C ASP A 291 -19.31 -13.43 -4.04
N SER A 292 -17.98 -13.60 -3.92
CA SER A 292 -17.08 -13.77 -5.07
C SER A 292 -17.47 -15.01 -5.91
N VAL A 293 -17.73 -16.15 -5.26
CA VAL A 293 -18.18 -17.38 -5.94
C VAL A 293 -19.50 -17.16 -6.68
N ILE A 294 -20.49 -16.54 -6.02
CA ILE A 294 -21.78 -16.21 -6.65
C ILE A 294 -21.58 -15.33 -7.88
N ALA A 295 -20.81 -14.25 -7.75
CA ALA A 295 -20.55 -13.31 -8.84
C ALA A 295 -19.89 -13.99 -10.06
N HIS A 296 -18.88 -14.84 -9.82
CA HIS A 296 -18.21 -15.57 -10.90
C HIS A 296 -19.12 -16.58 -11.58
N VAL A 297 -19.90 -17.37 -10.83
CA VAL A 297 -20.85 -18.35 -11.41
C VAL A 297 -21.96 -17.65 -12.21
N GLN A 298 -22.55 -16.59 -11.67
CA GLN A 298 -23.55 -15.79 -12.40
C GLN A 298 -22.98 -15.23 -13.71
N ARG A 299 -21.75 -14.71 -13.69
CA ARG A 299 -21.07 -14.19 -14.88
C ARG A 299 -20.87 -15.27 -15.95
N ARG A 300 -20.57 -16.52 -15.55
CA ARG A 300 -20.45 -17.67 -16.49
C ARG A 300 -21.79 -18.09 -17.07
N ILE A 301 -22.85 -18.17 -16.26
CA ILE A 301 -24.21 -18.47 -16.72
C ILE A 301 -24.66 -17.47 -17.79
N GLN A 302 -24.36 -16.19 -17.57
CA GLN A 302 -24.66 -15.11 -18.51
C GLN A 302 -23.77 -15.09 -19.76
N LYS A 303 -22.80 -16.01 -19.90
CA LYS A 303 -21.81 -16.07 -20.99
C LYS A 303 -21.07 -14.75 -21.23
N LYS A 304 -20.83 -13.99 -20.17
CA LYS A 304 -20.08 -12.73 -20.22
C LYS A 304 -18.58 -12.97 -19.96
N PRO A 305 -17.70 -12.03 -20.35
CA PRO A 305 -16.28 -12.09 -20.03
C PRO A 305 -16.00 -12.23 -18.53
N GLU A 306 -14.83 -12.78 -18.20
CA GLU A 306 -14.36 -12.90 -16.82
C GLU A 306 -14.29 -11.54 -16.14
N LEU A 307 -14.65 -11.51 -14.85
CA LEU A 307 -14.58 -10.30 -14.03
C LEU A 307 -13.13 -9.84 -13.90
N THR A 308 -12.87 -8.56 -14.18
CA THR A 308 -11.67 -7.90 -13.66
C THR A 308 -11.73 -7.83 -12.13
N TRP A 309 -10.61 -7.48 -11.49
CA TRP A 309 -10.62 -7.33 -10.02
C TRP A 309 -11.60 -6.25 -9.56
N ARG A 310 -11.64 -5.11 -10.26
CA ARG A 310 -12.60 -4.06 -10.01
C ARG A 310 -14.05 -4.52 -10.16
N GLU A 311 -14.38 -5.21 -11.26
CA GLU A 311 -15.75 -5.71 -11.45
C GLU A 311 -16.15 -6.73 -10.38
N GLU A 312 -15.24 -7.60 -9.94
CA GLU A 312 -15.50 -8.56 -8.87
C GLU A 312 -15.84 -7.85 -7.55
N VAL A 313 -15.06 -6.83 -7.16
CA VAL A 313 -15.34 -6.03 -5.96
C VAL A 313 -16.71 -5.34 -6.06
N LEU A 314 -17.05 -4.80 -7.23
CA LEU A 314 -18.34 -4.13 -7.45
C LEU A 314 -19.53 -5.12 -7.38
N GLU A 315 -19.39 -6.33 -7.92
CA GLU A 315 -20.44 -7.36 -7.81
C GLU A 315 -20.60 -7.87 -6.37
N ILE A 316 -19.50 -8.06 -5.64
CA ILE A 316 -19.55 -8.40 -4.21
C ILE A 316 -20.25 -7.29 -3.43
N ARG A 317 -19.96 -6.01 -3.73
CA ARG A 317 -20.67 -4.88 -3.13
C ARG A 317 -22.16 -4.91 -3.45
N ARG A 318 -22.55 -5.19 -4.70
CA ARG A 318 -23.96 -5.32 -5.11
C ARG A 318 -24.69 -6.40 -4.31
N LEU A 319 -24.06 -7.57 -4.12
CA LEU A 319 -24.62 -8.69 -3.35
C LEU A 319 -24.86 -8.37 -1.87
N LYS A 320 -24.27 -7.30 -1.31
CA LYS A 320 -24.62 -6.82 0.04
C LYS A 320 -26.05 -6.26 0.07
N ASN A 321 -26.39 -5.49 -0.96
CA ASN A 321 -27.67 -4.78 -1.06
C ASN A 321 -28.74 -5.67 -1.69
N GLU A 322 -28.33 -6.60 -2.56
CA GLU A 322 -29.18 -7.54 -3.27
C GLU A 322 -28.68 -8.98 -3.01
N PRO A 323 -28.87 -9.50 -1.79
CA PRO A 323 -28.38 -10.83 -1.43
C PRO A 323 -29.09 -11.93 -2.22
N ALA A 324 -28.35 -12.99 -2.53
CA ALA A 324 -28.94 -14.19 -3.11
C ALA A 324 -29.82 -14.93 -2.09
N SER A 325 -30.60 -15.92 -2.53
CA SER A 325 -31.37 -16.77 -1.61
C SER A 325 -30.45 -17.48 -0.59
N GLU A 326 -31.01 -17.81 0.58
CA GLU A 326 -30.26 -18.47 1.65
C GLU A 326 -29.61 -19.78 1.17
N GLU A 327 -30.33 -20.59 0.36
CA GLU A 327 -29.76 -21.82 -0.19
C GLU A 327 -28.57 -21.57 -1.12
N VAL A 328 -28.63 -20.53 -1.96
CA VAL A 328 -27.50 -20.12 -2.81
C VAL A 328 -26.32 -19.70 -1.96
N GLN A 329 -26.58 -18.92 -0.90
CA GLN A 329 -25.54 -18.45 0.02
C GLN A 329 -24.85 -19.62 0.73
N GLU A 330 -25.60 -20.59 1.26
CA GLU A 330 -25.04 -21.76 1.95
C GLU A 330 -24.11 -22.59 1.05
N VAL A 331 -24.55 -22.88 -0.18
CA VAL A 331 -23.76 -23.66 -1.14
C VAL A 331 -22.51 -22.87 -1.55
N ALA A 332 -22.67 -21.57 -1.84
CA ALA A 332 -21.55 -20.71 -2.21
C ALA A 332 -20.53 -20.52 -1.08
N THR A 333 -20.96 -20.48 0.19
CA THR A 333 -20.07 -20.42 1.36
C THR A 333 -19.18 -21.65 1.42
N ARG A 334 -19.76 -22.87 1.29
CA ARG A 334 -18.96 -24.10 1.30
C ARG A 334 -17.91 -24.12 0.19
N ILE A 335 -18.27 -23.68 -1.00
CA ILE A 335 -17.33 -23.57 -2.13
C ILE A 335 -16.27 -22.52 -1.80
N GLY A 336 -16.67 -21.32 -1.40
CA GLY A 336 -15.79 -20.19 -1.09
C GLY A 336 -14.74 -20.54 -0.05
N ASP A 337 -15.15 -21.09 1.09
CA ASP A 337 -14.25 -21.53 2.16
C ASP A 337 -13.30 -22.64 1.71
N LYS A 338 -13.79 -23.56 0.87
CA LYS A 338 -12.95 -24.65 0.34
C LYS A 338 -11.91 -24.14 -0.66
N LEU A 339 -12.28 -23.15 -1.48
CA LEU A 339 -11.35 -22.49 -2.40
C LEU A 339 -10.30 -21.69 -1.61
N ASP A 340 -10.71 -20.86 -0.67
CA ASP A 340 -9.81 -20.03 0.13
C ASP A 340 -8.81 -20.86 0.94
N SER A 341 -9.29 -21.89 1.65
CA SER A 341 -8.41 -22.82 2.38
C SER A 341 -7.43 -23.59 1.48
N SER A 342 -7.73 -23.68 0.17
CA SER A 342 -6.84 -24.24 -0.85
C SER A 342 -5.99 -23.17 -1.55
N GLY A 343 -6.11 -21.89 -1.19
CA GLY A 343 -5.46 -20.75 -1.81
C GLY A 343 -5.92 -20.46 -3.25
N LEU A 344 -7.19 -20.75 -3.53
CA LEU A 344 -7.91 -20.51 -4.78
C LEU A 344 -9.02 -19.47 -4.56
N ASP A 345 -9.55 -18.89 -5.63
CA ASP A 345 -10.64 -17.92 -5.57
C ASP A 345 -11.70 -18.17 -6.65
N GLY A 346 -12.76 -17.36 -6.69
CA GLY A 346 -13.87 -17.52 -7.65
C GLY A 346 -13.44 -17.53 -9.13
N ARG A 347 -12.27 -16.95 -9.47
CA ARG A 347 -11.75 -17.01 -10.84
C ARG A 347 -11.35 -18.43 -11.22
N ASP A 348 -10.99 -19.28 -10.28
CA ASP A 348 -10.53 -20.65 -10.55
C ASP A 348 -11.66 -21.57 -11.05
N ILE A 349 -12.92 -21.13 -10.99
CA ILE A 349 -14.10 -21.83 -11.53
C ILE A 349 -14.05 -21.83 -13.07
N ASN A 350 -14.36 -22.99 -13.68
CA ASN A 350 -14.37 -23.16 -15.13
C ASN A 350 -15.58 -22.47 -15.81
N SER A 351 -15.61 -22.45 -17.14
CA SER A 351 -16.66 -21.78 -17.92
C SER A 351 -18.05 -22.39 -17.78
N ASN A 352 -18.14 -23.69 -17.45
CA ASN A 352 -19.41 -24.43 -17.36
C ASN A 352 -19.97 -24.44 -15.93
N SER A 353 -19.21 -23.90 -14.98
CA SER A 353 -19.50 -23.92 -13.54
C SER A 353 -19.84 -25.32 -13.02
N ASP A 354 -19.14 -26.34 -13.54
CA ASP A 354 -19.25 -27.74 -13.11
C ASP A 354 -17.95 -28.26 -12.47
N GLY A 355 -16.96 -27.37 -12.30
CA GLY A 355 -15.67 -27.67 -11.72
C GLY A 355 -14.71 -26.48 -11.81
N LEU A 356 -13.43 -26.77 -11.60
CA LEU A 356 -12.33 -25.80 -11.67
C LEU A 356 -11.64 -25.84 -13.03
N ARG A 357 -10.97 -24.75 -13.37
CA ARG A 357 -10.24 -24.61 -14.64
C ARG A 357 -9.15 -25.67 -14.78
N SER A 358 -9.17 -26.37 -15.91
CA SER A 358 -8.16 -27.34 -16.31
C SER A 358 -6.87 -26.66 -16.82
N PHE A 359 -5.93 -27.46 -17.29
CA PHE A 359 -4.74 -26.98 -17.98
C PHE A 359 -5.11 -26.17 -19.23
N SER A 360 -4.41 -25.06 -19.46
CA SER A 360 -4.55 -24.21 -20.65
C SER A 360 -3.25 -24.26 -21.46
N PRO A 361 -3.25 -24.84 -22.68
CA PRO A 361 -2.04 -24.89 -23.51
C PRO A 361 -1.50 -23.50 -23.89
N SER A 362 -2.38 -22.55 -24.22
CA SER A 362 -1.97 -21.17 -24.53
C SER A 362 -1.42 -20.45 -23.30
N GLY A 363 -2.05 -20.64 -22.13
CA GLY A 363 -1.53 -20.14 -20.86
C GLY A 363 -0.13 -20.69 -20.55
N ALA A 364 0.07 -21.99 -20.75
CA ALA A 364 1.38 -22.63 -20.53
C ALA A 364 2.48 -22.10 -21.47
N ILE A 365 2.16 -21.79 -22.72
CA ILE A 365 3.11 -21.14 -23.65
C ILE A 365 3.47 -19.74 -23.16
N ILE A 366 2.49 -18.95 -22.72
CA ILE A 366 2.73 -17.60 -22.16
C ILE A 366 3.61 -17.69 -20.91
N ASP A 367 3.30 -18.63 -20.01
CA ASP A 367 4.07 -18.86 -18.80
C ASP A 367 5.50 -19.31 -19.11
N LEU A 368 5.68 -20.17 -20.11
CA LEU A 368 7.01 -20.57 -20.58
C LEU A 368 7.82 -19.39 -21.11
N ILE A 369 7.20 -18.50 -21.90
CA ILE A 369 7.84 -17.28 -22.42
C ILE A 369 8.28 -16.36 -21.28
N LYS A 370 7.48 -16.24 -20.21
CA LYS A 370 7.85 -15.47 -19.01
C LYS A 370 8.94 -16.16 -18.18
N PHE A 371 8.93 -17.49 -18.14
CA PHE A 371 9.83 -18.28 -17.32
C PHE A 371 11.25 -18.40 -17.90
N ILE A 372 11.40 -18.45 -19.23
CA ILE A 372 12.72 -18.56 -19.89
C ILE A 372 13.67 -17.41 -19.48
N PRO A 373 13.30 -16.12 -19.58
CA PRO A 373 14.16 -15.02 -19.12
C PRO A 373 14.46 -15.09 -17.64
N PHE A 374 13.50 -15.52 -16.81
CA PHE A 374 13.73 -15.69 -15.36
C PHE A 374 14.83 -16.71 -15.08
N VAL A 375 14.85 -17.84 -15.78
CA VAL A 375 15.91 -18.86 -15.65
C VAL A 375 17.23 -18.36 -16.24
N LEU A 376 17.20 -17.71 -17.40
CA LEU A 376 18.40 -17.17 -18.06
C LEU A 376 19.12 -16.15 -17.16
N PHE A 377 18.37 -15.26 -16.52
CA PHE A 377 18.91 -14.25 -15.61
C PHE A 377 19.08 -14.74 -14.17
N LEU A 378 18.86 -16.03 -13.88
CA LEU A 378 18.95 -16.54 -12.51
C LEU A 378 20.32 -16.27 -11.83
N PRO A 379 21.49 -16.39 -12.51
CA PRO A 379 22.77 -16.02 -11.90
C PRO A 379 22.84 -14.54 -11.52
N THR A 380 22.43 -13.66 -12.43
CA THR A 380 22.35 -12.20 -12.21
C THR A 380 21.39 -11.88 -11.08
N LEU A 381 20.26 -12.59 -10.99
CA LEU A 381 19.26 -12.43 -9.95
C LEU A 381 19.79 -12.84 -8.59
N ILE A 382 20.51 -13.96 -8.50
CA ILE A 382 21.08 -14.43 -7.22
C ILE A 382 22.08 -13.41 -6.69
N ILE A 383 22.99 -12.93 -7.55
CA ILE A 383 24.01 -11.94 -7.19
C ILE A 383 23.38 -10.57 -6.87
N GLY A 384 22.46 -10.13 -7.72
CA GLY A 384 21.89 -8.78 -7.69
C GLY A 384 20.69 -8.60 -6.76
N MET A 385 19.90 -9.63 -6.52
CA MET A 385 18.65 -9.53 -5.76
C MET A 385 18.42 -10.71 -4.80
N GLY A 386 19.20 -11.79 -4.86
CA GLY A 386 18.95 -13.00 -4.09
C GLY A 386 18.91 -12.74 -2.59
N TRP A 387 19.88 -11.98 -2.08
CA TRP A 387 19.94 -11.66 -0.66
C TRP A 387 18.82 -10.73 -0.19
N GLN A 388 18.43 -9.72 -0.99
CA GLN A 388 17.34 -8.81 -0.61
C GLN A 388 15.99 -9.53 -0.61
N ILE A 389 15.76 -10.47 -1.54
CA ILE A 389 14.57 -11.31 -1.57
C ILE A 389 14.57 -12.22 -0.33
N ALA A 390 15.70 -12.85 -0.03
CA ALA A 390 15.84 -13.71 1.14
C ALA A 390 15.61 -12.95 2.46
N LEU A 391 16.27 -11.81 2.66
CA LEU A 391 16.09 -11.00 3.87
C LEU A 391 14.69 -10.39 3.96
N GLY A 392 14.15 -9.90 2.84
CA GLY A 392 12.78 -9.42 2.77
C GLY A 392 11.80 -10.48 3.25
N ARG A 393 11.94 -11.71 2.74
CA ARG A 393 11.09 -12.84 3.14
C ARG A 393 11.31 -13.27 4.59
N ILE A 394 12.55 -13.40 5.03
CA ILE A 394 12.88 -13.81 6.41
C ILE A 394 12.33 -12.79 7.41
N LEU A 395 12.51 -11.49 7.17
CA LEU A 395 12.06 -10.44 8.08
C LEU A 395 10.56 -10.18 7.97
N GLY A 396 9.99 -10.29 6.77
CA GLY A 396 8.55 -10.18 6.56
C GLY A 396 7.77 -11.33 7.17
N ASP A 397 8.27 -12.57 7.07
CA ASP A 397 7.60 -13.77 7.61
C ASP A 397 7.78 -13.91 9.13
N ARG A 398 8.77 -13.23 9.73
CA ARG A 398 9.08 -13.28 11.18
C ARG A 398 8.78 -11.98 11.94
N THR A 399 8.14 -11.02 11.30
CA THR A 399 7.83 -9.73 11.95
C THR A 399 6.83 -9.92 13.08
N ASP A 400 7.04 -9.18 14.17
CA ASP A 400 6.13 -9.05 15.31
C ASP A 400 5.05 -7.99 15.07
N GLU A 401 5.07 -7.29 13.91
CA GLU A 401 4.13 -6.23 13.57
C GLU A 401 2.85 -6.74 12.88
N GLY A 402 2.73 -8.04 12.60
CA GLY A 402 1.53 -8.65 11.99
C GLY A 402 1.62 -8.90 10.47
N LEU A 403 0.57 -9.51 9.91
CA LEU A 403 0.49 -9.84 8.47
C LEU A 403 0.47 -8.61 7.56
N ASP A 404 -0.02 -7.48 8.08
CA ASP A 404 -0.06 -6.15 7.45
C ASP A 404 1.34 -5.53 7.27
N ALA A 405 2.30 -5.89 8.12
CA ALA A 405 3.69 -5.45 7.99
C ALA A 405 4.50 -6.30 6.99
N ARG A 406 4.13 -7.56 6.77
CA ARG A 406 4.84 -8.50 5.88
C ARG A 406 5.10 -7.92 4.49
N THR A 407 4.06 -7.43 3.82
CA THR A 407 4.19 -6.85 2.48
C THR A 407 5.02 -5.57 2.49
N SER A 408 4.95 -4.81 3.59
CA SER A 408 5.78 -3.61 3.79
C SER A 408 7.28 -3.97 3.84
N TYR A 409 7.66 -5.05 4.53
CA TYR A 409 9.05 -5.55 4.52
C TYR A 409 9.49 -5.99 3.13
N HIS A 410 8.67 -6.80 2.43
CA HIS A 410 8.98 -7.23 1.06
C HIS A 410 9.22 -6.04 0.14
N MET A 411 8.33 -5.04 0.21
CA MET A 411 8.45 -3.81 -0.56
C MET A 411 9.73 -3.05 -0.23
N LEU A 412 10.01 -2.81 1.05
CA LEU A 412 11.19 -2.04 1.48
C LEU A 412 12.50 -2.69 1.04
N PHE A 413 12.60 -4.02 1.14
CA PHE A 413 13.78 -4.75 0.67
C PHE A 413 13.88 -4.76 -0.85
N GLY A 414 12.76 -4.87 -1.58
CA GLY A 414 12.76 -4.73 -3.04
C GLY A 414 13.23 -3.34 -3.49
N MET A 415 12.74 -2.30 -2.81
CA MET A 415 13.00 -0.91 -3.14
C MET A 415 14.42 -0.45 -2.76
N PHE A 416 14.82 -0.63 -1.49
CA PHE A 416 16.13 -0.16 -1.02
C PHE A 416 17.26 -1.14 -1.30
N GLY A 417 16.95 -2.44 -1.40
CA GLY A 417 17.94 -3.43 -1.80
C GLY A 417 18.50 -3.08 -3.17
N SER A 418 17.64 -2.85 -4.17
CA SER A 418 18.09 -2.51 -5.52
C SER A 418 18.84 -1.17 -5.56
N MET A 419 18.34 -0.16 -4.85
CA MET A 419 18.99 1.16 -4.80
C MET A 419 20.40 1.12 -4.19
N LEU A 420 20.58 0.42 -3.07
CA LEU A 420 21.84 0.45 -2.32
C LEU A 420 22.82 -0.62 -2.81
N TRP A 421 22.31 -1.81 -3.12
CA TRP A 421 23.15 -2.95 -3.48
C TRP A 421 23.65 -2.90 -4.92
N TRP A 422 22.79 -2.52 -5.87
CA TRP A 422 23.16 -2.58 -7.28
C TRP A 422 24.37 -1.71 -7.61
N PRO A 423 24.49 -0.47 -7.11
CA PRO A 423 25.70 0.31 -7.32
C PRO A 423 26.95 -0.37 -6.74
N ILE A 424 26.85 -1.00 -5.56
CA ILE A 424 27.98 -1.67 -4.90
C ILE A 424 28.42 -2.87 -5.72
N VAL A 425 27.50 -3.80 -6.01
CA VAL A 425 27.83 -5.02 -6.73
C VAL A 425 28.27 -4.73 -8.16
N THR A 426 27.68 -3.72 -8.81
CA THR A 426 28.07 -3.30 -10.16
C THR A 426 29.47 -2.70 -10.16
N THR A 427 29.81 -1.91 -9.14
CA THR A 427 31.17 -1.37 -8.97
C THR A 427 32.18 -2.49 -8.77
N ILE A 428 31.86 -3.48 -7.92
CA ILE A 428 32.72 -4.64 -7.69
C ILE A 428 32.92 -5.42 -9.01
N ILE A 429 31.85 -5.74 -9.73
CA ILE A 429 31.92 -6.47 -11.00
C ILE A 429 32.71 -5.67 -12.04
N THR A 430 32.53 -4.35 -12.10
CA THR A 430 33.27 -3.49 -13.04
C THR A 430 34.76 -3.46 -12.71
N ILE A 431 35.13 -3.34 -11.43
CA ILE A 431 36.54 -3.40 -11.00
C ILE A 431 37.15 -4.75 -11.36
N LEU A 432 36.45 -5.85 -11.12
CA LEU A 432 36.91 -7.19 -11.50
C LEU A 432 37.07 -7.31 -13.02
N ALA A 433 36.13 -6.76 -13.80
CA ALA A 433 36.20 -6.75 -15.26
C ALA A 433 37.43 -6.00 -15.77
N VAL A 434 37.80 -4.88 -15.13
CA VAL A 434 39.02 -4.13 -15.45
C VAL A 434 40.29 -4.89 -15.06
N ILE A 435 40.35 -5.44 -13.83
CA ILE A 435 41.53 -6.18 -13.32
C ILE A 435 41.83 -7.40 -14.18
N TYR A 436 40.79 -8.16 -14.55
CA TYR A 436 40.92 -9.40 -15.29
C TYR A 436 40.69 -9.22 -16.80
N ASN A 437 40.73 -7.99 -17.33
CA ASN A 437 40.46 -7.69 -18.74
C ASN A 437 41.31 -8.55 -19.69
N SER A 438 42.59 -8.76 -19.36
CA SER A 438 43.50 -9.60 -20.15
C SER A 438 43.14 -11.09 -20.18
N GLU A 439 42.37 -11.57 -19.19
CA GLU A 439 41.96 -12.98 -19.07
C GLU A 439 40.59 -13.25 -19.71
N ILE A 440 39.79 -12.21 -19.97
CA ILE A 440 38.41 -12.33 -20.50
C ILE A 440 38.38 -12.68 -22.00
N GLY A 441 39.53 -12.68 -22.67
CA GLY A 441 39.68 -13.04 -24.09
C GLY A 441 39.18 -11.97 -25.09
N TYR A 442 38.62 -10.87 -24.58
CA TYR A 442 38.22 -9.68 -25.32
C TYR A 442 38.66 -8.44 -24.55
N ASP A 443 39.20 -7.44 -25.24
CA ASP A 443 39.57 -6.16 -24.63
C ASP A 443 38.33 -5.27 -24.47
N ILE A 444 37.61 -5.45 -23.36
CA ILE A 444 36.38 -4.71 -23.07
C ILE A 444 36.68 -3.29 -22.57
N VAL A 445 37.87 -3.05 -22.02
CA VAL A 445 38.30 -1.73 -21.54
C VAL A 445 38.80 -0.87 -22.72
N GLY A 446 39.47 -1.46 -23.70
CA GLY A 446 39.94 -0.80 -24.92
C GLY A 446 38.91 -0.73 -26.06
N ILE A 447 37.63 -1.08 -25.84
CA ILE A 447 36.62 -1.17 -26.91
C ILE A 447 36.40 0.15 -27.67
N PHE A 448 36.65 1.30 -27.02
CA PHE A 448 36.56 2.63 -27.62
C PHE A 448 37.92 3.23 -28.00
N GLY A 449 38.99 2.45 -27.87
CA GLY A 449 40.38 2.84 -28.06
C GLY A 449 41.20 2.83 -26.76
N SER A 450 42.49 3.11 -26.87
CA SER A 450 43.48 2.96 -25.79
C SER A 450 43.83 4.26 -25.08
N GLU A 451 43.17 5.37 -25.39
CA GLU A 451 43.37 6.62 -24.66
C GLU A 451 42.62 6.58 -23.32
N LEU A 452 43.18 7.22 -22.29
CA LEU A 452 42.62 7.18 -20.92
C LEU A 452 41.15 7.60 -20.84
N TRP A 453 40.72 8.58 -21.64
CA TRP A 453 39.32 9.01 -21.66
C TRP A 453 38.40 7.99 -22.35
N GLN A 454 38.91 7.24 -23.34
CA GLN A 454 38.17 6.18 -24.03
C GLN A 454 37.98 4.97 -23.11
N GLU A 455 39.03 4.57 -22.39
CA GLU A 455 38.96 3.54 -21.35
C GLU A 455 37.99 3.97 -20.23
N GLY A 456 38.05 5.24 -19.82
CA GLY A 456 37.09 5.80 -18.86
C GLY A 456 35.64 5.70 -19.32
N LEU A 457 35.37 5.98 -20.61
CA LEU A 457 34.05 5.79 -21.20
C LEU A 457 33.63 4.32 -21.25
N ALA A 458 34.56 3.41 -21.57
CA ALA A 458 34.29 1.97 -21.58
C ALA A 458 33.90 1.45 -20.19
N ILE A 459 34.62 1.88 -19.15
CA ILE A 459 34.31 1.55 -17.75
C ILE A 459 32.92 2.05 -17.35
N ILE A 460 32.56 3.29 -17.71
CA ILE A 460 31.22 3.83 -17.46
C ILE A 460 30.17 3.01 -18.20
N ALA A 461 30.42 2.65 -19.46
CA ALA A 461 29.50 1.86 -20.27
C ALA A 461 29.29 0.45 -19.69
N ILE A 462 30.35 -0.21 -19.22
CA ILE A 462 30.29 -1.50 -18.52
C ILE A 462 29.43 -1.37 -17.26
N TRP A 463 29.72 -0.38 -16.42
CA TRP A 463 28.99 -0.14 -15.18
C TRP A 463 27.49 0.10 -15.45
N THR A 464 27.15 0.97 -16.39
CA THR A 464 25.76 1.24 -16.77
C THR A 464 25.08 0.00 -17.35
N SER A 465 25.77 -0.78 -18.17
CA SER A 465 25.23 -2.00 -18.77
C SER A 465 24.88 -3.05 -17.72
N ILE A 466 25.72 -3.22 -16.68
CA ILE A 466 25.44 -4.13 -15.57
C ILE A 466 24.21 -3.67 -14.78
N ILE A 467 24.06 -2.36 -14.52
CA ILE A 467 22.84 -1.82 -13.87
C ILE A 467 21.58 -2.13 -14.71
N VAL A 468 21.64 -1.95 -16.03
CA VAL A 468 20.53 -2.31 -16.93
C VAL A 468 20.26 -3.81 -16.89
N LEU A 469 21.29 -4.65 -16.84
CA LEU A 469 21.15 -6.11 -16.74
C LEU A 469 20.47 -6.53 -15.43
N LEU A 470 20.86 -5.92 -14.30
CA LEU A 470 20.21 -6.12 -13.00
C LEU A 470 18.74 -5.70 -13.04
N TRP A 471 18.43 -4.61 -13.74
CA TRP A 471 17.06 -4.15 -13.92
C TRP A 471 16.21 -5.09 -14.77
N ILE A 472 16.73 -5.57 -15.90
CA ILE A 472 16.07 -6.58 -16.75
C ILE A 472 15.86 -7.88 -15.97
N SER A 473 16.85 -8.28 -15.17
CA SER A 473 16.75 -9.43 -14.27
C SER A 473 15.63 -9.27 -13.24
N ALA A 474 15.44 -8.07 -12.67
CA ALA A 474 14.37 -7.78 -11.73
C ALA A 474 12.97 -7.85 -12.35
N ILE A 475 12.81 -7.37 -13.57
CA ILE A 475 11.54 -7.47 -14.32
C ILE A 475 11.27 -8.93 -14.66
N SER A 476 12.29 -9.64 -15.13
CA SER A 476 12.21 -11.07 -15.45
C SER A 476 11.81 -11.89 -14.22
N PHE A 477 12.29 -11.54 -13.03
CA PHE A 477 11.83 -12.14 -11.76
C PHE A 477 10.34 -11.97 -11.54
N ALA A 478 9.82 -10.73 -11.61
CA ALA A 478 8.41 -10.46 -11.34
C ALA A 478 7.49 -11.20 -12.32
N ASN A 479 7.87 -11.23 -13.61
CA ASN A 479 7.12 -11.95 -14.65
C ASN A 479 7.27 -13.47 -14.53
N GLY A 480 8.47 -13.98 -14.24
CA GLY A 480 8.71 -15.41 -14.03
C GLY A 480 8.00 -15.94 -12.77
N TRP A 481 7.87 -15.10 -11.74
CA TRP A 481 7.09 -15.44 -10.54
C TRP A 481 5.61 -15.66 -10.86
N ASP A 482 5.05 -14.94 -11.86
CA ASP A 482 3.69 -15.21 -12.31
C ASP A 482 3.54 -16.64 -12.83
N ALA A 483 4.46 -17.10 -13.68
CA ALA A 483 4.44 -18.46 -14.22
C ALA A 483 4.54 -19.52 -13.11
N VAL A 484 5.42 -19.30 -12.12
CA VAL A 484 5.54 -20.19 -10.95
C VAL A 484 4.25 -20.22 -10.13
N SER A 485 3.63 -19.05 -9.93
CA SER A 485 2.37 -18.91 -9.19
C SER A 485 1.21 -19.59 -9.92
N ASP A 486 1.10 -19.40 -11.23
CA ASP A 486 0.03 -19.95 -12.06
C ASP A 486 0.14 -21.48 -12.18
N PHE A 487 1.36 -22.02 -12.31
CA PHE A 487 1.62 -23.47 -12.21
C PHE A 487 1.23 -24.02 -10.83
N SER A 488 1.62 -23.33 -9.76
CA SER A 488 1.25 -23.73 -8.39
C SER A 488 -0.27 -23.67 -8.16
N LYS A 489 -0.98 -22.69 -8.75
CA LYS A 489 -2.44 -22.62 -8.74
C LYS A 489 -3.07 -23.77 -9.52
N TRP A 490 -2.52 -24.15 -10.67
CA TRP A 490 -3.01 -25.30 -11.45
C TRP A 490 -2.95 -26.60 -10.65
N ILE A 491 -1.84 -26.88 -9.96
CA ILE A 491 -1.72 -28.07 -9.08
C ILE A 491 -2.79 -28.05 -7.99
N ARG A 492 -3.03 -26.88 -7.37
CA ARG A 492 -4.05 -26.71 -6.34
C ARG A 492 -5.45 -26.95 -6.88
N ARG A 493 -5.79 -26.40 -8.06
CA ARG A 493 -7.07 -26.67 -8.74
C ARG A 493 -7.27 -28.17 -8.97
N MET A 494 -6.27 -28.88 -9.48
CA MET A 494 -6.37 -30.33 -9.70
C MET A 494 -6.70 -31.10 -8.42
N LYS A 495 -6.04 -30.76 -7.31
CA LYS A 495 -6.24 -31.42 -6.01
C LYS A 495 -7.60 -31.08 -5.38
N THR A 496 -8.10 -29.87 -5.59
CA THR A 496 -9.33 -29.38 -4.97
C THR A 496 -10.58 -29.64 -5.81
N ASN A 497 -10.44 -29.91 -7.12
CA ASN A 497 -11.57 -29.99 -8.06
C ASN A 497 -12.69 -30.94 -7.61
N SER A 498 -12.35 -32.17 -7.22
CA SER A 498 -13.33 -33.18 -6.80
C SER A 498 -14.11 -32.77 -5.54
N ALA A 499 -13.51 -31.94 -4.67
CA ALA A 499 -14.13 -31.50 -3.43
C ALA A 499 -15.21 -30.43 -3.64
N VAL A 500 -15.22 -29.72 -4.78
CA VAL A 500 -16.14 -28.61 -5.04
C VAL A 500 -17.05 -28.82 -6.24
N SER A 501 -16.78 -29.80 -7.12
CA SER A 501 -17.50 -29.98 -8.39
C SER A 501 -19.01 -30.21 -8.19
N ALA A 502 -19.41 -31.05 -7.23
CA ALA A 502 -20.82 -31.33 -6.96
C ALA A 502 -21.58 -30.09 -6.46
N ASP A 503 -20.99 -29.34 -5.52
CA ASP A 503 -21.57 -28.10 -5.00
C ASP A 503 -21.61 -27.01 -6.10
N LEU A 504 -20.62 -26.94 -7.00
CA LEU A 504 -20.63 -26.00 -8.13
C LEU A 504 -21.79 -26.27 -9.10
N VAL A 505 -22.04 -27.55 -9.45
CA VAL A 505 -23.19 -27.93 -10.27
C VAL A 505 -24.50 -27.52 -9.59
N LYS A 506 -24.63 -27.83 -8.29
CA LYS A 506 -25.81 -27.43 -7.50
C LYS A 506 -26.00 -25.91 -7.51
N LEU A 507 -24.94 -25.15 -7.22
CA LEU A 507 -24.97 -23.69 -7.19
C LEU A 507 -25.38 -23.11 -8.55
N ARG A 508 -24.80 -23.63 -9.64
CA ARG A 508 -25.14 -23.20 -10.99
C ARG A 508 -26.61 -23.40 -11.30
N ASP A 509 -27.18 -24.53 -10.90
CA ASP A 509 -28.57 -24.86 -11.19
C ASP A 509 -29.55 -24.08 -10.29
N LEU A 510 -29.14 -23.67 -9.08
CA LEU A 510 -29.89 -22.73 -8.24
C LEU A 510 -29.87 -21.28 -8.74
N LEU A 511 -28.85 -20.90 -9.52
CA LEU A 511 -28.66 -19.54 -10.04
C LEU A 511 -29.22 -19.33 -11.46
N LYS A 512 -29.70 -20.40 -12.10
CA LYS A 512 -30.44 -20.35 -13.37
C LYS A 512 -31.91 -20.11 -13.10
#